data_AF-A0A1G5EIF8-F1
#
_entry.id   AF-A0A1G5EIF8-F1
#
_cell.length_a   1.000
_cell.length_b   1.000
_cell.length_c   1.000
_cell.angle_alpha   90.00
_cell.angle_beta   90.00
_cell.angle_gamma   90.00
#
_symmetry.space_group_name_H-M   'P 1'
#
loop_
_entity.id
_entity.type
_entity.pdbx_description
1 polymer ?
#
loop_
_entity_poly.entity_id
_entity_poly.type
_entity_poly.pdbx_seq_one_letter_code
_entity_poly.pdbx_strand_id
1 'polypeptide(L)'
;MFLKKLEVFINIIELRQKQYSLASEYLALANESEDKDEREIMNRISLLTHEAADIMSDVVKKEKLVLTPMKSDAMQIINADMLARGKGRWYKANAFVAEIYSGYRSRIYAKYYKDMNLAADKYDEVTHLFESLAEKYE
;
A
#
# COMPACT_ATOMS: atom_id res chain seq x y z
N MET A 1 25.71 17.14 -3.49
CA MET A 1 25.73 15.66 -3.69
C MET A 1 25.35 14.89 -2.41
N PHE A 2 25.77 15.32 -1.22
CA PHE A 2 25.41 14.68 0.06
C PHE A 2 23.90 14.73 0.37
N LEU A 3 23.28 15.90 0.24
CA LEU A 3 21.86 16.13 0.54
C LEU A 3 20.92 15.19 -0.25
N LYS A 4 21.13 15.04 -1.56
CA LYS A 4 20.35 14.12 -2.41
C LYS A 4 20.44 12.65 -1.97
N LYS A 5 21.59 12.21 -1.46
CA LYS A 5 21.75 10.83 -0.96
C LYS A 5 20.99 10.64 0.36
N LEU A 6 20.97 11.66 1.21
CA LEU A 6 20.22 11.65 2.48
C LEU A 6 18.70 11.67 2.23
N GLU A 7 18.21 12.46 1.28
CA GLU A 7 16.79 12.51 0.88
C GLU A 7 16.29 11.16 0.33
N VAL A 8 17.10 10.48 -0.48
CA VAL A 8 16.80 9.14 -0.97
C VAL A 8 16.74 8.14 0.18
N PHE A 9 17.69 8.21 1.11
CA PHE A 9 17.74 7.33 2.27
C PHE A 9 16.52 7.51 3.17
N ILE A 10 16.12 8.75 3.44
CA ILE A 10 14.90 9.09 4.19
C ILE A 10 13.66 8.55 3.48
N ASN A 11 13.53 8.74 2.16
CA ASN A 11 12.41 8.19 1.39
C ASN A 11 12.27 6.66 1.48
N ILE A 12 13.39 5.93 1.45
CA ILE A 12 13.38 4.46 1.60
C ILE A 12 12.88 4.09 2.99
N ILE A 13 13.37 4.77 4.03
CA ILE A 13 12.95 4.52 5.41
C ILE A 13 11.46 4.80 5.55
N GLU A 14 10.98 5.95 5.09
CA GLU A 14 9.58 6.34 5.20
C GLU A 14 8.66 5.39 4.42
N LEU A 15 9.05 4.98 3.21
CA LEU A 15 8.26 4.05 2.40
C LEU A 15 8.18 2.68 3.06
N ARG A 16 9.31 2.14 3.53
CA ARG A 16 9.34 0.86 4.26
C ARG A 16 8.57 0.93 5.55
N GLN A 17 8.76 1.97 6.36
CA GLN A 17 8.04 2.12 7.63
C GLN A 17 6.53 2.18 7.40
N LYS A 18 6.06 3.01 6.46
CA LYS A 18 4.62 3.14 6.19
C LYS A 18 4.02 1.86 5.63
N GLN A 19 4.63 1.27 4.60
CA GLN A 19 4.06 0.10 3.93
C GLN A 19 4.19 -1.18 4.74
N TYR A 20 5.30 -1.40 5.44
CA TYR A 20 5.43 -2.56 6.32
C TYR A 20 4.54 -2.44 7.56
N SER A 21 4.32 -1.22 8.08
CA SER A 21 3.35 -1.01 9.15
C SER A 21 1.94 -1.40 8.68
N LEU A 22 1.52 -0.96 7.49
CA LEU A 22 0.24 -1.33 6.90
C LEU A 22 0.12 -2.85 6.68
N ALA A 23 1.14 -3.47 6.08
CA ALA A 23 1.16 -4.91 5.86
C ALA A 23 1.05 -5.69 7.19
N SER A 24 1.73 -5.23 8.24
CA SER A 24 1.68 -5.84 9.58
C SER A 24 0.31 -5.69 10.23
N GLU A 25 -0.34 -4.53 10.05
CA GLU A 25 -1.70 -4.27 10.52
C GLU A 25 -2.71 -5.20 9.83
N TYR A 26 -2.62 -5.37 8.52
CA TYR A 26 -3.48 -6.30 7.79
C TYR A 26 -3.27 -7.76 8.22
N LEU A 27 -2.03 -8.16 8.53
CA LEU A 27 -1.73 -9.49 9.06
C LEU A 27 -2.33 -9.68 10.46
N ALA A 28 -2.25 -8.67 11.32
CA ALA A 28 -2.87 -8.70 12.65
C ALA A 28 -4.39 -8.89 12.53
N LEU A 29 -5.04 -8.10 11.67
CA LEU A 29 -6.48 -8.22 11.40
C LEU A 29 -6.85 -9.59 10.81
N ALA A 30 -6.02 -10.15 9.94
CA ALA A 30 -6.23 -11.51 9.43
C ALA A 30 -6.25 -12.55 10.57
N ASN A 31 -5.31 -12.44 11.50
CA ASN A 31 -5.21 -13.35 12.64
C ASN A 31 -6.38 -13.22 13.62
N GLU A 32 -6.98 -12.03 13.72
CA GLU A 32 -8.15 -11.77 14.56
C GLU A 32 -9.47 -12.16 13.89
N SER A 33 -9.51 -12.31 12.57
CA SER A 33 -10.74 -12.69 11.87
C SER A 33 -11.12 -14.14 12.14
N GLU A 34 -12.35 -14.37 12.59
CA GLU A 34 -12.97 -15.69 12.72
C GLU A 34 -13.40 -16.28 11.37
N ASP A 35 -13.54 -15.45 10.34
CA ASP A 35 -13.96 -15.83 9.01
C ASP A 35 -12.75 -16.29 8.18
N LYS A 36 -12.79 -17.56 7.74
CA LYS A 36 -11.66 -18.17 7.02
C LYS A 36 -11.36 -17.46 5.71
N ASP A 37 -12.37 -17.05 4.96
CA ASP A 37 -12.17 -16.40 3.66
C ASP A 37 -11.66 -14.97 3.85
N GLU A 38 -12.18 -14.25 4.84
CA GLU A 38 -11.66 -12.92 5.24
C GLU A 38 -10.19 -13.01 5.62
N ARG A 39 -9.82 -14.01 6.42
CA ARG A 39 -8.44 -14.27 6.83
C ARG A 39 -7.52 -14.56 5.65
N GLU A 40 -7.93 -15.41 4.72
CA GLU A 40 -7.13 -15.76 3.53
C GLU A 40 -6.90 -14.52 2.64
N ILE A 41 -7.95 -13.72 2.41
CA ILE A 41 -7.85 -12.48 1.62
C ILE A 41 -6.97 -11.45 2.33
N MET A 42 -7.14 -11.23 3.64
CA MET A 42 -6.34 -10.27 4.40
C MET A 42 -4.86 -10.68 4.47
N ASN A 43 -4.56 -11.98 4.58
CA ASN A 43 -3.18 -12.49 4.47
C ASN A 43 -2.59 -12.20 3.08
N ARG A 44 -3.37 -12.39 2.01
CA ARG A 44 -2.93 -12.07 0.65
C ARG A 44 -2.67 -10.57 0.49
N ILE A 45 -3.56 -9.71 0.99
CA ILE A 45 -3.40 -8.25 0.99
C ILE A 45 -2.11 -7.85 1.71
N SER A 46 -1.86 -8.41 2.89
CA SER A 46 -0.63 -8.17 3.66
C SER A 46 0.63 -8.50 2.85
N LEU A 47 0.67 -9.70 2.25
CA LEU A 47 1.79 -10.16 1.43
C LEU A 47 2.03 -9.23 0.23
N LEU A 48 0.98 -8.91 -0.54
CA LEU A 48 1.07 -8.05 -1.73
C LEU A 48 1.54 -6.64 -1.39
N THR A 49 1.07 -6.09 -0.27
CA THR A 49 1.49 -4.77 0.23
C THR A 49 2.98 -4.79 0.58
N HIS A 50 3.47 -5.87 1.20
CA HIS A 50 4.89 -6.04 1.49
C HIS A 50 5.74 -6.18 0.21
N GLU A 51 5.31 -7.01 -0.75
CA GLU A 51 6.00 -7.20 -2.03
C GLU A 51 6.10 -5.89 -2.81
N ALA A 52 5.02 -5.10 -2.87
CA ALA A 52 5.02 -3.79 -3.52
C ALA A 52 6.01 -2.82 -2.85
N ALA A 53 6.06 -2.82 -1.52
CA ALA A 53 7.00 -2.00 -0.75
C ALA A 53 8.46 -2.36 -1.00
N ASP A 54 8.77 -3.66 -1.13
CA ASP A 54 10.11 -4.15 -1.47
C ASP A 54 10.54 -3.68 -2.86
N ILE A 55 9.67 -3.85 -3.86
CA ILE A 55 9.93 -3.43 -5.23
C ILE A 55 10.19 -1.92 -5.29
N MET A 56 9.29 -1.11 -4.69
CA MET A 56 9.44 0.34 -4.68
C MET A 56 10.72 0.78 -3.95
N SER A 57 11.03 0.17 -2.80
CA SER A 57 12.26 0.45 -2.06
C SER A 57 13.51 0.18 -2.89
N ASP A 58 13.52 -0.92 -3.63
CA ASP A 58 14.64 -1.30 -4.49
C ASP A 58 14.82 -0.33 -5.64
N VAL A 59 13.74 0.10 -6.28
CA VAL A 59 13.78 1.13 -7.34
C VAL A 59 14.32 2.45 -6.78
N VAL A 60 13.80 2.92 -5.64
CA VAL A 60 14.27 4.16 -4.99
C VAL A 60 15.75 4.07 -4.64
N LYS A 61 16.20 2.94 -4.10
CA LYS A 61 17.60 2.70 -3.71
C LYS A 61 18.54 2.66 -4.91
N LYS A 62 18.22 1.86 -5.93
CA LYS A 62 19.04 1.69 -7.13
C LYS A 62 19.19 3.01 -7.88
N GLU A 63 18.08 3.75 -7.98
CA GLU A 63 17.98 4.88 -8.89
C GLU A 63 18.13 6.24 -8.21
N LYS A 64 18.26 6.24 -6.88
CA LYS A 64 18.42 7.46 -6.07
C LYS A 64 17.29 8.46 -6.33
N LEU A 65 16.07 7.93 -6.38
CA LEU A 65 14.86 8.70 -6.61
C LEU A 65 14.38 9.34 -5.31
N VAL A 66 13.88 10.55 -5.43
CA VAL A 66 13.13 11.20 -4.35
C VAL A 66 11.67 11.05 -4.73
N LEU A 67 10.95 10.18 -4.03
CA LEU A 67 9.51 10.08 -4.21
C LEU A 67 8.88 11.31 -3.55
N THR A 68 7.91 11.93 -4.21
CA THR A 68 7.07 12.89 -3.50
C THR A 68 6.10 12.06 -2.66
N PRO A 69 6.13 12.14 -1.33
CA PRO A 69 5.19 11.39 -0.51
C PRO A 69 3.76 11.80 -0.90
N MET A 70 2.93 10.81 -1.24
CA MET A 70 1.49 11.05 -1.29
C MET A 70 1.07 11.53 0.09
N LYS A 71 0.39 12.69 0.15
CA LYS A 71 0.05 13.39 1.40
C LYS A 71 -0.59 12.40 2.39
N SER A 72 0.17 11.97 3.40
CA SER A 72 -0.19 10.85 4.28
C SER A 72 -1.37 11.15 5.18
N ASP A 73 -1.61 12.43 5.46
CA ASP A 73 -2.49 12.83 6.54
C ASP A 73 -3.96 12.68 6.14
N ALA A 74 -4.28 12.91 4.87
CA ALA A 74 -5.63 12.65 4.35
C ALA A 74 -5.96 11.15 4.37
N MET A 75 -4.99 10.28 4.10
CA MET A 75 -5.20 8.83 4.04
C MET A 75 -5.43 8.22 5.43
N GLN A 76 -4.68 8.66 6.45
CA GLN A 76 -4.88 8.20 7.83
C GLN A 76 -6.23 8.64 8.39
N ILE A 77 -6.67 9.87 8.07
CA ILE A 77 -7.99 10.38 8.47
C ILE A 77 -9.11 9.58 7.80
N ILE A 78 -8.98 9.27 6.51
CA ILE A 78 -9.97 8.46 5.77
C ILE A 78 -10.09 7.05 6.36
N ASN A 79 -8.98 6.40 6.70
CA ASN A 79 -8.99 5.06 7.31
C ASN A 79 -9.61 5.05 8.71
N ALA A 80 -9.27 6.02 9.56
CA ALA A 80 -9.81 6.11 10.92
C ALA A 80 -11.32 6.39 10.94
N ASP A 81 -11.81 7.30 10.10
CA ASP A 81 -13.22 7.69 10.07
C ASP A 81 -14.11 6.59 9.48
N MET A 82 -13.56 5.75 8.59
CA MET A 82 -14.28 4.64 7.97
C MET A 82 -14.32 3.38 8.84
N LEU A 83 -13.29 3.14 9.67
CA LEU A 83 -13.28 2.05 10.65
C LEU A 83 -14.43 2.18 11.65
N ALA A 84 -14.73 3.40 12.08
CA ALA A 84 -15.84 3.70 13.00
C ALA A 84 -17.24 3.39 12.42
N ARG A 85 -17.35 3.19 11.10
CA ARG A 85 -18.63 3.02 10.38
C ARG A 85 -18.89 1.59 9.91
N GLY A 86 -18.10 0.62 10.39
CA GLY A 86 -18.27 -0.82 10.12
C GLY A 86 -17.31 -1.39 9.07
N LYS A 87 -17.16 -2.73 9.08
CA LYS A 87 -16.17 -3.46 8.26
C LYS A 87 -16.28 -3.18 6.76
N GLY A 88 -17.46 -3.24 6.15
CA GLY A 88 -17.66 -3.01 4.72
C GLY A 88 -17.18 -1.62 4.25
N ARG A 89 -17.49 -0.56 5.01
CA ARG A 89 -17.01 0.81 4.71
C ARG A 89 -15.51 0.96 4.89
N TRP A 90 -14.95 0.28 5.90
CA TRP A 90 -13.51 0.24 6.11
C TRP A 90 -12.79 -0.43 4.94
N TYR A 91 -13.30 -1.56 4.42
CA TYR A 91 -12.71 -2.20 3.24
C TYR A 91 -12.78 -1.31 2.00
N LYS A 92 -13.91 -0.63 1.73
CA LYS A 92 -13.99 0.35 0.63
C LYS A 92 -12.96 1.47 0.73
N ALA A 93 -12.72 1.96 1.95
CA ALA A 93 -11.72 2.99 2.18
C ALA A 93 -10.31 2.48 1.83
N ASN A 94 -9.99 1.25 2.24
CA ASN A 94 -8.70 0.65 1.92
C ASN A 94 -8.55 0.31 0.43
N ALA A 95 -9.63 -0.07 -0.26
CA ALA A 95 -9.63 -0.21 -1.72
C ALA A 95 -9.25 1.12 -2.41
N PHE A 96 -9.89 2.22 -2.02
CA PHE A 96 -9.58 3.55 -2.54
C PHE A 96 -8.14 3.97 -2.24
N VAL A 97 -7.63 3.67 -1.04
CA VAL A 97 -6.23 3.95 -0.69
C VAL A 97 -5.28 3.14 -1.59
N ALA A 98 -5.54 1.84 -1.80
CA ALA A 98 -4.72 1.00 -2.67
C ALA A 98 -4.74 1.48 -4.15
N GLU A 99 -5.89 1.93 -4.66
CA GLU A 99 -6.01 2.53 -6.00
C GLU A 99 -5.14 3.78 -6.14
N ILE A 100 -5.09 4.63 -5.10
CA ILE A 100 -4.18 5.78 -5.08
C ILE A 100 -2.71 5.31 -5.23
N TYR A 101 -2.32 4.22 -4.55
CA TYR A 101 -0.99 3.62 -4.71
C TYR A 101 -0.75 3.05 -6.11
N SER A 102 -1.75 2.50 -6.81
CA SER A 102 -1.54 2.05 -8.20
C SER A 102 -1.26 3.22 -9.17
N GLY A 103 -1.59 4.45 -8.77
CA GLY A 103 -1.19 5.70 -9.42
C GLY A 103 0.33 5.92 -9.57
N TYR A 104 1.19 5.12 -8.92
CA TYR A 104 2.65 5.13 -9.15
C TYR A 104 3.07 4.78 -10.58
N ARG A 105 2.14 4.36 -11.46
CA ARG A 105 2.30 4.23 -12.93
C ARG A 105 2.71 5.53 -13.66
N SER A 106 2.97 6.63 -12.95
CA SER A 106 3.27 7.95 -13.53
C SER A 106 4.49 7.97 -14.47
N ARG A 107 4.42 8.83 -15.50
CA ARG A 107 5.47 9.03 -16.53
C ARG A 107 6.84 9.45 -15.98
N ILE A 108 6.92 9.92 -14.74
CA ILE A 108 8.17 10.35 -14.11
C ILE A 108 9.15 9.18 -13.93
N TYR A 109 8.63 7.93 -13.92
CA TYR A 109 9.43 6.70 -13.79
C TYR A 109 9.58 5.91 -15.09
N ALA A 110 9.45 6.54 -16.27
CA ALA A 110 9.47 5.84 -17.57
C ALA A 110 10.68 4.91 -17.80
N LYS A 111 11.84 5.17 -17.16
CA LYS A 111 13.02 4.30 -17.22
C LYS A 111 12.92 3.03 -16.34
N TYR A 112 12.04 3.06 -15.34
CA TYR A 112 11.81 1.98 -14.35
C TYR A 112 10.40 1.43 -14.43
N TYR A 113 9.75 1.67 -15.58
CA TYR A 113 8.35 1.40 -15.83
C TYR A 113 7.99 -0.06 -15.51
N LYS A 114 8.90 -1.01 -15.78
CA LYS A 114 8.66 -2.43 -15.48
C LYS A 114 8.49 -2.71 -13.98
N ASP A 115 9.44 -2.29 -13.15
CA ASP A 115 9.41 -2.59 -11.71
C ASP A 115 8.35 -1.75 -11.00
N MET A 116 8.20 -0.47 -11.36
CA MET A 116 7.14 0.38 -10.80
C MET A 116 5.74 -0.08 -11.23
N ASN A 117 5.56 -0.61 -12.45
CA ASN A 117 4.30 -1.23 -12.84
C ASN A 117 4.06 -2.52 -12.08
N LEU A 118 5.09 -3.33 -11.83
CA LEU A 118 4.92 -4.54 -11.03
C LEU A 118 4.42 -4.21 -9.61
N ALA A 119 4.95 -3.16 -8.99
CA ALA A 119 4.44 -2.67 -7.71
C ALA A 119 3.00 -2.14 -7.84
N ALA A 120 2.68 -1.41 -8.91
CA ALA A 120 1.33 -0.90 -9.14
C ALA A 120 0.31 -2.02 -9.38
N ASP A 121 0.67 -3.07 -10.13
CA ASP A 121 -0.18 -4.23 -10.39
C ASP A 121 -0.50 -4.99 -9.09
N LYS A 122 0.44 -5.00 -8.13
CA LYS A 122 0.22 -5.54 -6.79
C LYS A 122 -0.80 -4.69 -6.02
N TYR A 123 -0.75 -3.37 -6.14
CA TYR A 123 -1.76 -2.50 -5.54
C TYR A 123 -3.13 -2.62 -6.21
N ASP A 124 -3.20 -2.81 -7.53
CA ASP A 124 -4.46 -3.10 -8.23
C ASP A 124 -5.09 -4.41 -7.72
N GLU A 125 -4.27 -5.45 -7.50
CA GLU A 125 -4.73 -6.70 -6.90
C GLU A 125 -5.25 -6.47 -5.46
N VAL A 126 -4.54 -5.67 -4.65
CA VAL A 126 -4.98 -5.29 -3.30
C VAL A 126 -6.31 -4.53 -3.34
N THR A 127 -6.50 -3.60 -4.29
CA THR A 127 -7.77 -2.88 -4.47
C THR A 127 -8.92 -3.84 -4.68
N HIS A 128 -8.80 -4.77 -5.63
CA HIS A 128 -9.86 -5.74 -5.92
C HIS A 128 -10.15 -6.68 -4.75
N LEU A 129 -9.13 -7.07 -3.99
CA LEU A 129 -9.32 -7.88 -2.78
C LEU A 129 -10.10 -7.13 -1.70
N PHE A 130 -9.82 -5.83 -1.51
CA PHE A 130 -10.59 -5.00 -0.60
C PHE A 130 -12.02 -4.75 -1.09
N GLU A 131 -12.24 -4.58 -2.39
CA GLU A 131 -13.59 -4.47 -2.96
C GLU A 131 -14.40 -5.75 -2.72
N SER A 132 -13.80 -6.92 -2.95
CA SER A 132 -14.43 -8.21 -2.67
C SER A 132 -14.80 -8.37 -1.19
N LEU A 133 -13.92 -7.96 -0.27
CA LEU A 133 -14.26 -7.94 1.15
C LEU A 133 -15.38 -6.93 1.45
N ALA A 134 -15.35 -5.74 0.85
CA ALA A 134 -16.40 -4.76 1.05
C ALA A 134 -17.79 -5.31 0.68
N GLU A 135 -17.91 -5.94 -0.50
CA GLU A 135 -19.16 -6.55 -0.98
C GLU A 135 -19.70 -7.63 -0.04
N LYS A 136 -18.81 -8.37 0.63
CA LYS A 136 -19.20 -9.40 1.61
C LYS A 136 -19.85 -8.83 2.89
N TYR A 137 -19.53 -7.59 3.25
CA TYR A 137 -20.01 -6.92 4.47
C TYR A 137 -20.90 -5.70 4.19
N GLU A 138 -21.44 -5.58 2.96
CA GLU A 138 -22.55 -4.66 2.61
C GLU A 138 -23.91 -5.19 3.08
#